data_AF-A0A9E3UYX2-F1
#
_entry.id   AF-A0A9E3UYX2-F1
#
_cell.length_a   1.000
_cell.length_b   1.000
_cell.length_c   1.000
_cell.angle_alpha   90.00
_cell.angle_beta   90.00
_cell.angle_gamma   90.00
#
_symmetry.space_group_name_H-M   'P 1'
#
loop_
_entity.id
_entity.type
_entity.pdbx_description
1 polymer ?
#
loop_
_entity_poly.entity_id
_entity_poly.type
_entity_poly.pdbx_seq_one_letter_code
_entity_poly.pdbx_strand_id
1 'polypeptide(L)'
;MAGTDTAVIRLSELQDGQEAECFAALVKKVRGITTRDQPYLRCYFRDKRVVVECPIWADNRFFNQAQHWVEGIAYRLRVKGELKPKYGMQLQIIDIRPAKPEDAADGYDFFDLVESSDFPVPILWEKLRGLIDRYIEEPCLRQLLEAILTEHGDLFRKMPAAQGIHHSYTSGLLEHVWSMTRVAALLADHYARYYNNLNPPLNKGVVVAAAILHDIGKLRELEYHPVEAKYTKHGNLIGHILMGRDLVREAARAIADFPEETLLLLEHAILAHHGKAEYGAPKAPMTLEALIVHYADELDAKINAVAREFLRPSPNNEPFTDKIFAVDNRRFYRGIPIELPSAEDDLPPSL
;
A
#
# COMPACT_ATOMS: atom_id res chain seq x y z
N MET A 1 18.63 -21.27 -36.83
CA MET A 1 18.60 -20.04 -36.03
C MET A 1 18.19 -20.45 -34.63
N ALA A 2 19.15 -20.59 -33.73
CA ALA A 2 18.87 -20.93 -32.35
C ALA A 2 18.36 -19.67 -31.66
N GLY A 3 17.10 -19.69 -31.19
CA GLY A 3 16.61 -18.66 -30.29
C GLY A 3 17.43 -18.76 -29.01
N THR A 4 18.22 -17.73 -28.71
CA THR A 4 18.78 -17.54 -27.38
C THR A 4 17.64 -17.13 -26.47
N ASP A 5 16.96 -18.14 -25.91
CA ASP A 5 15.99 -17.94 -24.83
C ASP A 5 16.77 -17.36 -23.64
N THR A 6 16.76 -16.04 -23.56
CA THR A 6 17.37 -15.30 -22.46
C THR A 6 16.39 -15.44 -21.30
N ALA A 7 16.77 -16.19 -20.27
CA ALA A 7 15.89 -16.45 -19.14
C ALA A 7 15.39 -15.12 -18.54
N VAL A 8 14.08 -15.05 -18.29
CA VAL A 8 13.48 -13.95 -17.54
C VAL A 8 13.72 -14.22 -16.06
N ILE A 9 14.47 -13.34 -15.39
CA ILE A 9 14.82 -13.43 -13.97
C ILE A 9 14.39 -12.17 -13.23
N ARG A 10 14.35 -12.24 -11.89
CA ARG A 10 14.16 -11.02 -11.09
C ARG A 10 15.40 -10.14 -11.15
N LEU A 11 15.20 -8.82 -11.10
CA LEU A 11 16.32 -7.87 -11.09
C LEU A 11 17.27 -8.13 -9.90
N SER A 12 16.72 -8.54 -8.75
CA SER A 12 17.46 -8.91 -7.54
C SER A 12 18.26 -10.21 -7.64
N GLU A 13 18.04 -11.01 -8.68
CA GLU A 13 18.76 -12.26 -8.94
C GLU A 13 19.89 -12.08 -9.95
N LEU A 14 20.01 -10.89 -10.55
CA LEU A 14 21.03 -10.58 -11.56
C LEU A 14 22.44 -10.62 -10.96
N GLN A 15 23.33 -11.35 -11.61
CA GLN A 15 24.73 -11.49 -11.20
C GLN A 15 25.68 -10.63 -12.05
N ASP A 16 26.91 -10.45 -11.57
CA ASP A 16 27.94 -9.71 -12.29
C ASP A 16 28.26 -10.38 -13.65
N GLY A 17 28.29 -9.59 -14.72
CA GLY A 17 28.54 -10.02 -16.08
C GLY A 17 27.37 -10.77 -16.76
N GLN A 18 26.30 -11.09 -16.03
CA GLN A 18 25.15 -11.84 -16.55
C GLN A 18 24.29 -10.96 -17.46
N GLU A 19 23.93 -11.49 -18.63
CA GLU A 19 22.87 -10.95 -19.48
C GLU A 19 21.56 -11.68 -19.19
N ALA A 20 20.49 -10.92 -18.96
CA ALA A 20 19.18 -11.49 -18.68
C ALA A 20 18.06 -10.56 -19.16
N GLU A 21 16.86 -11.12 -19.26
CA GLU A 21 15.64 -10.31 -19.29
C GLU A 21 15.07 -10.17 -17.88
N CYS A 22 14.60 -8.98 -17.55
CA CYS A 22 13.93 -8.73 -16.29
C CYS A 22 12.81 -7.70 -16.45
N PHE A 23 11.86 -7.73 -15.53
CA PHE A 23 10.89 -6.66 -15.37
C PHE A 23 11.35 -5.74 -14.24
N ALA A 24 11.26 -4.44 -14.45
CA ALA A 24 11.59 -3.45 -13.42
C ALA A 24 10.79 -2.16 -13.60
N ALA A 25 10.42 -1.52 -12.49
CA ALA A 25 9.78 -0.21 -12.51
C ALA A 25 10.85 0.89 -12.55
N LEU A 26 10.69 1.89 -13.44
CA LEU A 26 11.56 3.06 -13.44
C LEU A 26 11.17 3.97 -12.27
N VAL A 27 11.96 3.99 -11.19
CA VAL A 27 11.61 4.75 -9.99
C VAL A 27 12.12 6.18 -10.00
N LYS A 28 13.24 6.45 -10.68
CA LYS A 28 13.81 7.79 -10.69
C LYS A 28 14.69 8.00 -11.91
N LYS A 29 14.66 9.21 -12.46
CA LYS A 29 15.52 9.65 -13.56
C LYS A 29 16.15 10.98 -13.22
N VAL A 30 17.48 11.00 -13.17
CA VAL A 30 18.26 12.19 -12.85
C VAL A 30 19.14 12.56 -14.02
N ARG A 31 19.00 13.80 -14.52
CA ARG A 31 19.91 14.36 -15.52
C ARG A 31 21.16 14.91 -14.85
N GLY A 32 22.32 14.61 -15.42
CA GLY A 32 23.61 15.13 -14.98
C GLY A 32 24.46 15.59 -16.16
N ILE A 33 25.56 16.27 -15.83
CA ILE A 33 26.61 16.67 -16.76
C ILE A 33 27.93 16.12 -16.20
N THR A 34 28.73 15.49 -17.06
CA THR A 34 30.05 14.96 -16.68
C THR A 34 31.07 16.10 -16.55
N THR A 35 32.24 15.81 -15.98
CA THR A 35 33.36 16.78 -15.92
C THR A 35 33.90 17.20 -17.29
N ARG A 36 33.48 16.52 -18.37
CA ARG A 36 33.81 16.84 -19.77
C ARG A 36 32.63 17.50 -20.51
N ASP A 37 31.69 18.12 -19.78
CA ASP A 37 30.48 18.76 -20.30
C ASP A 37 29.56 17.89 -21.15
N GLN A 38 29.69 16.55 -21.07
CA GLN A 38 28.75 15.65 -21.73
C GLN A 38 27.55 15.32 -20.83
N PRO A 39 26.31 15.40 -21.34
CA PRO A 39 25.13 15.06 -20.56
C PRO A 39 25.02 13.54 -20.36
N TYR A 40 24.42 13.13 -19.25
CA TYR A 40 24.06 11.73 -19.00
C TYR A 40 22.75 11.66 -18.21
N LEU A 41 22.11 10.49 -18.24
CA LEU A 41 20.97 10.18 -17.40
C LEU A 41 21.34 9.05 -16.43
N ARG A 42 20.90 9.18 -15.19
CA ARG A 42 20.87 8.06 -14.23
C ARG A 42 19.43 7.62 -14.08
N CYS A 43 19.12 6.44 -14.60
CA CYS A 43 17.84 5.80 -14.43
C CYS A 43 17.95 4.79 -13.29
N TYR A 44 17.01 4.79 -12.36
CA TYR A 44 16.97 3.83 -11.25
C TYR A 44 15.82 2.88 -11.51
N PHE A 45 16.15 1.60 -11.70
CA PHE A 45 15.17 0.56 -11.93
C PHE A 45 15.01 -0.27 -10.66
N ARG A 46 13.78 -0.59 -10.30
CA ARG A 46 13.43 -1.26 -9.06
C ARG A 46 12.70 -2.56 -9.35
N ASP A 47 13.03 -3.59 -8.57
CA ASP A 47 12.10 -4.67 -8.25
C ASP A 47 11.71 -4.64 -6.76
N LYS A 48 10.90 -5.59 -6.27
CA LYS A 48 10.47 -5.63 -4.86
C LYS A 48 11.62 -5.63 -3.84
N ARG A 49 12.85 -6.01 -4.21
CA ARG A 49 13.98 -6.22 -3.29
C ARG A 49 15.12 -5.22 -3.48
N VAL A 50 15.40 -4.79 -4.71
CA VAL A 50 16.55 -3.95 -5.03
C VAL A 50 16.18 -2.76 -5.90
N VAL A 51 16.95 -1.69 -5.76
CA VAL A 51 16.99 -0.57 -6.71
C VAL A 51 18.38 -0.55 -7.32
N VAL A 52 18.47 -0.67 -8.64
CA VAL A 52 19.73 -0.73 -9.38
C VAL A 52 19.85 0.48 -10.30
N GLU A 53 21.03 1.11 -10.30
CA GLU A 53 21.33 2.25 -11.16
C GLU A 53 21.66 1.77 -12.58
N CYS A 54 21.10 2.45 -13.57
CA CYS A 54 21.38 2.28 -14.99
C CYS A 54 21.87 3.62 -15.57
N PRO A 55 23.18 3.82 -15.67
CA PRO A 55 23.75 5.02 -16.30
C PRO A 55 23.58 4.97 -17.82
N ILE A 56 22.95 5.98 -18.39
CA ILE A 56 22.78 6.18 -19.83
C ILE A 56 23.64 7.38 -20.26
N TRP A 57 24.79 7.07 -20.85
CA TRP A 57 25.74 8.06 -21.35
C TRP A 57 25.27 8.68 -22.68
N ALA A 58 25.80 9.85 -23.05
CA ALA A 58 25.39 10.60 -24.26
C ALA A 58 25.56 9.80 -25.56
N ASP A 59 26.52 8.88 -25.61
CA ASP A 59 26.82 8.02 -26.75
C ASP A 59 25.99 6.72 -26.77
N ASN A 60 25.22 6.45 -25.72
CA ASN A 60 24.33 5.29 -25.69
C ASN A 60 23.15 5.49 -26.65
N ARG A 61 22.84 4.47 -27.47
CA ARG A 61 21.73 4.50 -28.45
C ARG A 61 20.37 4.85 -27.85
N PHE A 62 20.16 4.56 -26.56
CA PHE A 62 18.92 4.82 -25.84
C PHE A 62 18.88 6.21 -25.21
N PHE A 63 19.94 7.04 -25.27
CA PHE A 63 19.99 8.33 -24.58
C PHE A 63 18.80 9.25 -24.90
N ASN A 64 18.46 9.40 -26.19
CA ASN A 64 17.33 10.22 -26.61
C ASN A 64 15.98 9.61 -26.20
N GLN A 65 15.85 8.29 -26.22
CA GLN A 65 14.63 7.59 -25.79
C GLN A 65 14.45 7.70 -24.27
N ALA A 66 15.53 7.58 -23.51
CA ALA A 66 15.54 7.62 -22.04
C ALA A 66 15.06 8.96 -21.47
N GLN A 67 15.26 10.06 -22.21
CA GLN A 67 14.68 11.36 -21.86
C GLN A 67 13.14 11.31 -21.79
N HIS A 68 12.51 10.41 -22.54
CA HIS A 68 11.05 10.25 -22.64
C HIS A 68 10.52 9.04 -21.87
N TRP A 69 11.38 8.24 -21.21
CA TRP A 69 10.89 7.20 -20.31
C TRP A 69 10.11 7.82 -19.14
N VAL A 70 9.02 7.15 -18.78
CA VAL A 70 8.05 7.60 -17.79
C VAL A 70 8.40 6.95 -16.46
N GLU A 71 8.60 7.76 -15.43
CA GLU A 71 8.76 7.25 -14.07
C GLU A 71 7.46 6.58 -13.61
N GLY A 72 7.59 5.53 -12.80
CA GLY A 72 6.48 4.77 -12.25
C GLY A 72 5.94 3.65 -13.14
N ILE A 73 6.18 3.63 -14.44
CA ILE A 73 5.73 2.47 -15.24
C ILE A 73 6.77 1.34 -15.19
N ALA A 74 6.29 0.11 -15.41
CA ALA A 74 7.14 -1.05 -15.58
C ALA A 74 7.69 -1.13 -16.99
N TYR A 75 8.93 -1.58 -17.09
CA TYR A 75 9.62 -1.86 -18.32
C TYR A 75 10.05 -3.33 -18.34
N ARG A 76 9.95 -3.95 -19.52
CA ARG A 76 10.70 -5.18 -19.84
C ARG A 76 12.07 -4.74 -20.32
N LEU A 77 13.09 -5.20 -19.61
CA LEU A 77 14.48 -4.85 -19.84
C LEU A 77 15.23 -6.10 -20.29
N ARG A 78 16.05 -5.95 -21.33
CA ARG A 78 17.18 -6.85 -21.56
C ARG A 78 18.43 -6.11 -21.14
N VAL A 79 19.13 -6.62 -20.14
CA VAL A 79 20.23 -5.92 -19.48
C VAL A 79 21.41 -6.84 -19.25
N LYS A 80 22.59 -6.23 -19.10
CA LYS A 80 23.77 -6.86 -18.53
C LYS A 80 24.06 -6.24 -17.16
N GLY A 81 24.25 -7.09 -16.16
CA GLY A 81 24.72 -6.65 -14.84
C GLY A 81 26.21 -6.38 -14.84
N GLU A 82 26.64 -5.28 -14.23
CA GLU A 82 28.05 -4.94 -14.01
C GLU A 82 28.28 -4.52 -12.56
N LEU A 83 29.03 -5.30 -11.80
CA LEU A 83 29.42 -4.98 -10.44
C LEU A 83 30.63 -4.04 -10.44
N LYS A 84 30.43 -2.78 -10.06
CA LYS A 84 31.51 -1.80 -9.94
C LYS A 84 31.98 -1.67 -8.49
N PRO A 85 33.29 -1.78 -8.20
CA PRO A 85 33.81 -1.76 -6.82
C PRO A 85 33.38 -0.55 -5.98
N LYS A 86 33.16 0.61 -6.61
CA LYS A 86 32.78 1.86 -5.93
C LYS A 86 31.28 2.14 -5.89
N TYR A 87 30.52 1.55 -6.82
CA TYR A 87 29.12 1.93 -7.05
C TYR A 87 28.14 0.76 -6.86
N GLY A 88 28.64 -0.44 -6.62
CA GLY A 88 27.82 -1.66 -6.56
C GLY A 88 27.36 -2.08 -7.95
N MET A 89 26.26 -2.85 -7.98
CA MET A 89 25.66 -3.34 -9.22
C MET A 89 25.10 -2.19 -10.06
N GLN A 90 25.42 -2.15 -11.35
CA GLN A 90 24.83 -1.26 -12.33
C GLN A 90 24.30 -2.05 -13.53
N LEU A 91 23.31 -1.49 -14.22
CA LEU A 91 22.73 -2.08 -15.43
C LEU A 91 23.29 -1.43 -16.69
N GLN A 92 23.69 -2.25 -17.65
CA GLN A 92 23.86 -1.85 -19.03
C GLN A 92 22.63 -2.30 -19.83
N ILE A 93 21.87 -1.35 -20.39
CA ILE A 93 20.69 -1.68 -21.20
C ILE A 93 21.11 -2.19 -22.57
N ILE A 94 20.63 -3.40 -22.89
CA ILE A 94 20.69 -4.01 -24.22
C ILE A 94 19.38 -3.70 -24.95
N ASP A 95 18.22 -3.91 -24.35
CA ASP A 95 16.92 -3.55 -24.93
C ASP A 95 15.91 -3.12 -23.85
N ILE A 96 14.92 -2.31 -24.23
CA ILE A 96 13.92 -1.79 -23.30
C ILE A 96 12.62 -1.42 -24.00
N ARG A 97 11.51 -1.84 -23.40
CA ARG A 97 10.16 -1.38 -23.77
C ARG A 97 9.26 -1.33 -22.54
N PRO A 98 8.17 -0.53 -22.56
CA PRO A 98 7.13 -0.66 -21.55
C PRO A 98 6.62 -2.10 -21.46
N ALA A 99 6.40 -2.56 -20.23
CA ALA A 99 5.73 -3.83 -19.97
C ALA A 99 4.25 -3.72 -20.34
N LYS A 100 3.66 -4.84 -20.76
CA LYS A 100 2.26 -4.92 -21.17
C LYS A 100 1.54 -6.02 -20.40
N PRO A 101 0.20 -6.00 -20.31
CA PRO A 101 -0.55 -7.06 -19.63
C PRO A 101 -0.23 -8.48 -20.15
N GLU A 102 0.10 -8.62 -21.43
CA GLU A 102 0.44 -9.92 -22.03
C GLU A 102 1.78 -10.49 -21.51
N ASP A 103 2.66 -9.64 -20.97
CA ASP A 103 3.92 -10.07 -20.36
C ASP A 103 3.70 -10.89 -19.07
N ALA A 104 2.47 -10.95 -18.53
CA ALA A 104 2.13 -11.81 -17.39
C ALA A 104 2.41 -13.30 -17.67
N ALA A 105 2.35 -13.73 -18.95
CA ALA A 105 2.74 -15.07 -19.37
C ALA A 105 4.24 -15.37 -19.14
N ASP A 106 5.07 -14.31 -19.13
CA ASP A 106 6.51 -14.38 -18.90
C ASP A 106 6.87 -14.04 -17.44
N GLY A 107 5.89 -14.01 -16.53
CA GLY A 107 6.08 -13.73 -15.11
C GLY A 107 6.08 -12.26 -14.71
N TYR A 108 5.61 -11.35 -15.58
CA TYR A 108 5.40 -9.95 -15.20
C TYR A 108 4.24 -9.80 -14.21
N ASP A 109 4.56 -9.32 -13.01
CA ASP A 109 3.61 -8.74 -12.08
C ASP A 109 4.13 -7.37 -11.65
N PHE A 110 3.31 -6.33 -11.82
CA PHE A 110 3.66 -4.98 -11.39
C PHE A 110 3.91 -4.89 -9.88
N PHE A 111 3.17 -5.66 -9.07
CA PHE A 111 3.32 -5.65 -7.61
C PHE A 111 4.65 -6.27 -7.14
N ASP A 112 5.28 -7.10 -7.98
CA ASP A 112 6.63 -7.62 -7.75
C ASP A 112 7.75 -6.60 -8.08
N LEU A 113 7.39 -5.41 -8.58
CA LEU A 113 8.35 -4.37 -8.97
C LEU A 113 8.40 -3.16 -8.02
N VAL A 114 7.50 -3.14 -7.05
CA VAL A 114 7.28 -2.01 -6.15
C VAL A 114 7.17 -2.50 -4.72
N GLU A 115 7.39 -1.62 -3.75
CA GLU A 115 6.99 -1.96 -2.39
C GLU A 115 5.47 -2.16 -2.40
N SER A 116 5.03 -3.33 -1.96
CA SER A 116 3.64 -3.77 -1.99
C SER A 116 3.30 -4.46 -0.68
N SER A 117 1.99 -4.67 -0.44
CA SER A 117 1.53 -5.56 0.63
C SER A 117 2.19 -6.94 0.55
N ASP A 118 2.48 -7.53 1.70
CA ASP A 118 2.87 -8.94 1.82
C ASP A 118 1.66 -9.88 1.71
N PHE A 119 0.45 -9.35 1.79
CA PHE A 119 -0.78 -10.09 1.58
C PHE A 119 -1.26 -9.95 0.12
N PRO A 120 -1.55 -11.06 -0.58
CA PRO A 120 -2.05 -11.01 -1.95
C PRO A 120 -3.36 -10.22 -2.05
N VAL A 121 -3.43 -9.27 -2.98
CA VAL A 121 -4.60 -8.41 -3.22
C VAL A 121 -5.91 -9.19 -3.40
N PRO A 122 -5.96 -10.31 -4.16
CA PRO A 122 -7.19 -11.10 -4.29
C PRO A 122 -7.70 -11.63 -2.95
N ILE A 123 -6.79 -12.07 -2.08
CA ILE A 123 -7.12 -12.60 -0.75
C ILE A 123 -7.62 -11.48 0.16
N LEU A 124 -6.96 -10.32 0.17
CA LEU A 124 -7.42 -9.15 0.94
C LEU A 124 -8.82 -8.72 0.49
N TRP A 125 -9.06 -8.69 -0.81
CA TRP A 125 -10.34 -8.32 -1.39
C TRP A 125 -11.46 -9.27 -0.99
N GLU A 126 -11.21 -10.58 -1.08
CA GLU A 126 -12.16 -11.62 -0.65
C GLU A 126 -12.47 -11.50 0.84
N LYS A 127 -11.45 -11.33 1.69
CA LYS A 127 -11.63 -11.18 3.14
C LYS A 127 -12.41 -9.91 3.49
N LEU A 128 -12.19 -8.81 2.78
CA LEU A 128 -12.95 -7.57 2.97
C LEU A 128 -14.43 -7.78 2.62
N ARG A 129 -14.73 -8.44 1.50
CA ARG A 129 -16.10 -8.81 1.12
C ARG A 129 -16.76 -9.73 2.16
N GLY A 130 -16.01 -10.69 2.71
CA GLY A 130 -16.51 -11.55 3.78
C GLY A 130 -16.91 -10.77 5.06
N LEU A 131 -16.26 -9.63 5.35
CA LEU A 131 -16.69 -8.75 6.44
C LEU A 131 -18.00 -8.02 6.12
N ILE A 132 -18.16 -7.58 4.87
CA ILE A 132 -19.42 -6.97 4.40
C ILE A 132 -20.57 -7.97 4.55
N ASP A 133 -20.39 -9.18 4.03
CA ASP A 133 -21.41 -10.23 4.06
C ASP A 133 -21.82 -10.61 5.49
N ARG A 134 -20.87 -10.61 6.41
CA ARG A 134 -21.08 -11.02 7.80
C ARG A 134 -21.75 -9.95 8.67
N TYR A 135 -21.44 -8.67 8.46
CA TYR A 135 -21.82 -7.61 9.40
C TYR A 135 -22.84 -6.61 8.86
N ILE A 136 -23.02 -6.52 7.54
CA ILE A 136 -23.95 -5.57 6.93
C ILE A 136 -25.26 -6.29 6.63
N GLU A 137 -26.24 -6.10 7.51
CA GLU A 137 -27.59 -6.66 7.38
C GLU A 137 -28.51 -5.72 6.59
N GLU A 138 -28.27 -4.41 6.68
CA GLU A 138 -29.07 -3.38 6.02
C GLU A 138 -28.84 -3.38 4.49
N PRO A 139 -29.88 -3.62 3.66
CA PRO A 139 -29.72 -3.68 2.21
C PRO A 139 -29.17 -2.40 1.60
N CYS A 140 -29.55 -1.23 2.12
CA CYS A 140 -29.07 0.06 1.63
C CYS A 140 -27.56 0.26 1.86
N LEU A 141 -27.04 -0.12 3.03
CA LEU A 141 -25.60 -0.06 3.31
C LEU A 141 -24.80 -1.04 2.45
N ARG A 142 -25.36 -2.25 2.23
CA ARG A 142 -24.72 -3.24 1.35
C ARG A 142 -24.63 -2.71 -0.08
N GLN A 143 -25.73 -2.17 -0.62
CA GLN A 143 -25.75 -1.56 -1.95
C GLN A 143 -24.77 -0.39 -2.08
N LEU A 144 -24.65 0.44 -1.05
CA LEU A 144 -23.70 1.55 -1.01
C LEU A 144 -22.25 1.08 -1.09
N LEU A 145 -21.88 0.10 -0.26
CA LEU A 145 -20.53 -0.47 -0.27
C LEU A 145 -20.23 -1.16 -1.61
N GLU A 146 -21.17 -1.93 -2.14
CA GLU A 146 -21.03 -2.58 -3.44
C GLU A 146 -20.85 -1.58 -4.58
N ALA A 147 -21.64 -0.50 -4.62
CA ALA A 147 -21.53 0.55 -5.62
C ALA A 147 -20.14 1.21 -5.59
N ILE A 148 -19.71 1.66 -4.40
CA ILE A 148 -18.41 2.34 -4.22
C ILE A 148 -17.24 1.41 -4.56
N LEU A 149 -17.25 0.17 -4.04
CA LEU A 149 -16.16 -0.79 -4.25
C LEU A 149 -16.12 -1.32 -5.68
N THR A 150 -17.23 -1.30 -6.41
CA THR A 150 -17.28 -1.67 -7.82
C THR A 150 -16.75 -0.54 -8.69
N GLU A 151 -17.20 0.70 -8.46
CA GLU A 151 -16.77 1.87 -9.22
C GLU A 151 -15.28 2.16 -9.02
N HIS A 152 -14.77 2.01 -7.79
CA HIS A 152 -13.42 2.43 -7.43
C HIS A 152 -12.45 1.28 -7.13
N GLY A 153 -12.88 0.02 -7.27
CA GLY A 153 -12.13 -1.15 -6.83
C GLY A 153 -10.72 -1.25 -7.42
N ASP A 154 -10.54 -0.92 -8.70
CA ASP A 154 -9.24 -1.01 -9.37
C ASP A 154 -8.21 -0.03 -8.80
N LEU A 155 -8.64 1.20 -8.47
CA LEU A 155 -7.79 2.19 -7.85
C LEU A 155 -7.57 1.85 -6.37
N PHE A 156 -8.63 1.51 -5.65
CA PHE A 156 -8.56 1.16 -4.22
C PHE A 156 -7.60 0.01 -3.92
N ARG A 157 -7.55 -1.00 -4.81
CA ARG A 157 -6.59 -2.12 -4.71
C ARG A 157 -5.12 -1.73 -4.91
N LYS A 158 -4.84 -0.59 -5.55
CA LYS A 158 -3.48 -0.15 -5.88
C LYS A 158 -2.99 0.96 -4.95
N MET A 159 -3.90 1.76 -4.42
CA MET A 159 -3.56 2.95 -3.65
C MET A 159 -2.72 2.65 -2.39
N PRO A 160 -1.68 3.46 -2.12
CA PRO A 160 -1.06 3.50 -0.80
C PRO A 160 -2.00 4.17 0.20
N ALA A 161 -1.84 3.85 1.49
CA ALA A 161 -2.61 4.51 2.54
C ALA A 161 -2.08 5.91 2.88
N ALA A 162 -0.82 6.23 2.55
CA ALA A 162 -0.24 7.55 2.79
C ALA A 162 1.01 7.77 1.91
N GLN A 163 1.48 9.02 1.81
CA GLN A 163 2.67 9.37 1.03
C GLN A 163 3.99 8.92 1.69
N GLY A 164 4.06 8.80 3.04
CA GLY A 164 5.31 8.47 3.74
C GLY A 164 5.18 8.00 5.19
N ILE A 165 3.96 7.74 5.63
CA ILE A 165 3.61 7.19 6.96
C ILE A 165 2.80 5.90 6.70
N HIS A 166 2.75 4.95 7.65
CA HIS A 166 2.02 3.66 7.65
C HIS A 166 1.32 3.24 6.35
N HIS A 167 1.69 2.08 5.81
CA HIS A 167 1.13 1.54 4.56
C HIS A 167 1.33 2.42 3.31
N SER A 168 2.45 3.14 3.22
CA SER A 168 2.82 4.01 2.07
C SER A 168 3.23 3.25 0.79
N TYR A 169 2.90 1.98 0.70
CA TYR A 169 3.27 1.07 -0.38
C TYR A 169 2.04 0.68 -1.20
N THR A 170 2.25 0.12 -2.39
CA THR A 170 1.16 -0.26 -3.28
C THR A 170 0.24 -1.30 -2.60
N SER A 171 -1.07 -1.11 -2.71
CA SER A 171 -2.10 -1.90 -2.00
C SER A 171 -2.15 -1.69 -0.49
N GLY A 172 -1.39 -0.72 0.04
CA GLY A 172 -1.35 -0.44 1.46
C GLY A 172 -2.69 0.07 2.01
N LEU A 173 -3.47 0.82 1.22
CA LEU A 173 -4.79 1.29 1.65
C LEU A 173 -5.76 0.12 1.86
N LEU A 174 -5.80 -0.84 0.93
CA LEU A 174 -6.64 -2.03 1.06
C LEU A 174 -6.25 -2.88 2.26
N GLU A 175 -4.94 -3.07 2.49
CA GLU A 175 -4.44 -3.82 3.64
C GLU A 175 -4.82 -3.15 4.97
N HIS A 176 -4.60 -1.84 5.07
CA HIS A 176 -4.97 -1.05 6.24
C HIS A 176 -6.48 -1.14 6.52
N VAL A 177 -7.31 -0.85 5.51
CA VAL A 177 -8.77 -0.92 5.64
C VAL A 177 -9.21 -2.32 6.06
N TRP A 178 -8.64 -3.38 5.48
CA TRP A 178 -8.94 -4.75 5.88
C TRP A 178 -8.56 -5.04 7.34
N SER A 179 -7.34 -4.68 7.76
CA SER A 179 -6.86 -4.90 9.13
C SER A 179 -7.72 -4.15 10.15
N MET A 180 -7.91 -2.85 9.94
CA MET A 180 -8.67 -1.96 10.80
C MET A 180 -10.15 -2.35 10.87
N THR A 181 -10.77 -2.75 9.76
CA THR A 181 -12.17 -3.24 9.75
C THR A 181 -12.33 -4.50 10.60
N ARG A 182 -11.33 -5.41 10.63
CA ARG A 182 -11.38 -6.59 11.52
C ARG A 182 -11.34 -6.20 13.00
N VAL A 183 -10.51 -5.23 13.35
CA VAL A 183 -10.42 -4.71 14.73
C VAL A 183 -11.74 -4.03 15.12
N ALA A 184 -12.25 -3.14 14.27
CA ALA A 184 -13.52 -2.44 14.49
C ALA A 184 -14.69 -3.43 14.65
N ALA A 185 -14.76 -4.46 13.81
CA ALA A 185 -15.78 -5.51 13.90
C ALA A 185 -15.69 -6.31 15.20
N LEU A 186 -14.49 -6.64 15.67
CA LEU A 186 -14.28 -7.33 16.95
C LEU A 186 -14.74 -6.47 18.12
N LEU A 187 -14.39 -5.18 18.13
CA LEU A 187 -14.84 -4.23 19.16
C LEU A 187 -16.35 -4.07 19.14
N ALA A 188 -16.96 -3.93 17.96
CA ALA A 188 -18.40 -3.83 17.80
C ALA A 188 -19.12 -5.07 18.33
N ASP A 189 -18.63 -6.27 18.01
CA ASP A 189 -19.18 -7.53 18.53
C ASP A 189 -19.07 -7.62 20.06
N HIS A 190 -17.93 -7.24 20.63
CA HIS A 190 -17.72 -7.23 22.07
C HIS A 190 -18.68 -6.27 22.77
N TYR A 191 -18.71 -5.00 22.35
CA TYR A 191 -19.51 -3.97 23.01
C TYR A 191 -21.02 -4.13 22.78
N ALA A 192 -21.45 -4.61 21.61
CA ALA A 192 -22.86 -4.94 21.37
C ALA A 192 -23.35 -6.07 22.30
N ARG A 193 -22.51 -7.07 22.58
CA ARG A 193 -22.87 -8.17 23.51
C ARG A 193 -22.80 -7.73 24.97
N TYR A 194 -21.78 -6.98 25.33
CA TYR A 194 -21.58 -6.53 26.72
C TYR A 194 -22.64 -5.52 27.15
N TYR A 195 -22.98 -4.57 26.27
CA TYR A 195 -24.05 -3.59 26.47
C TYR A 195 -25.29 -3.94 25.64
N ASN A 196 -25.84 -5.13 25.87
CA ASN A 196 -26.97 -5.67 25.08
C ASN A 196 -28.32 -4.95 25.29
N ASN A 197 -28.37 -3.98 26.20
CA ASN A 197 -29.54 -3.19 26.56
C ASN A 197 -29.44 -1.72 26.10
N LEU A 198 -28.48 -1.39 25.23
CA LEU A 198 -28.41 -0.08 24.59
C LEU A 198 -29.71 0.24 23.85
N ASN A 199 -30.14 1.49 23.93
CA ASN A 199 -31.30 2.00 23.22
C ASN A 199 -30.96 3.35 22.55
N PRO A 200 -30.72 3.37 21.22
CA PRO A 200 -30.79 2.23 20.29
C PRO A 200 -29.61 1.24 20.47
N PRO A 201 -29.74 -0.01 19.98
CA PRO A 201 -28.62 -0.95 19.92
C PRO A 201 -27.46 -0.40 19.07
N LEU A 202 -26.22 -0.81 19.39
CA LEU A 202 -25.05 -0.47 18.59
C LEU A 202 -25.22 -0.95 17.14
N ASN A 203 -25.09 -0.04 16.17
CA ASN A 203 -25.20 -0.42 14.78
C ASN A 203 -23.84 -0.95 14.25
N LYS A 204 -23.68 -2.28 14.29
CA LYS A 204 -22.49 -2.98 13.76
C LYS A 204 -22.29 -2.75 12.25
N GLY A 205 -23.39 -2.62 11.50
CA GLY A 205 -23.36 -2.35 10.07
C GLY A 205 -22.69 -1.01 9.76
N VAL A 206 -23.07 0.04 10.48
CA VAL A 206 -22.46 1.38 10.37
C VAL A 206 -20.98 1.35 10.79
N VAL A 207 -20.61 0.65 11.86
CA VAL A 207 -19.19 0.52 12.26
C VAL A 207 -18.35 -0.08 11.13
N VAL A 208 -18.80 -1.20 10.57
CA VAL A 208 -18.06 -1.90 9.51
C VAL A 208 -18.05 -1.07 8.22
N ALA A 209 -19.18 -0.48 7.81
CA ALA A 209 -19.23 0.38 6.65
C ALA A 209 -18.32 1.61 6.79
N ALA A 210 -18.33 2.26 7.95
CA ALA A 210 -17.46 3.39 8.24
C ALA A 210 -15.98 2.98 8.25
N ALA A 211 -15.62 1.85 8.87
CA ALA A 211 -14.25 1.33 8.84
C ALA A 211 -13.77 1.03 7.39
N ILE A 212 -14.65 0.56 6.52
CA ILE A 212 -14.31 0.33 5.10
C ILE A 212 -14.12 1.64 4.33
N LEU A 213 -14.92 2.66 4.66
CA LEU A 213 -15.03 3.90 3.87
C LEU A 213 -14.31 5.11 4.46
N HIS A 214 -13.79 5.05 5.69
CA HIS A 214 -13.23 6.21 6.39
C HIS A 214 -12.18 6.97 5.57
N ASP A 215 -11.36 6.22 4.84
CA ASP A 215 -10.26 6.72 4.02
C ASP A 215 -10.54 6.70 2.51
N ILE A 216 -11.79 6.45 2.08
CA ILE A 216 -12.11 6.32 0.64
C ILE A 216 -11.84 7.60 -0.15
N GLY A 217 -11.78 8.75 0.53
CA GLY A 217 -11.39 10.00 -0.09
C GLY A 217 -9.93 10.03 -0.59
N LYS A 218 -9.07 9.11 -0.13
CA LYS A 218 -7.67 8.99 -0.60
C LYS A 218 -7.59 8.71 -2.10
N LEU A 219 -8.64 8.12 -2.68
CA LEU A 219 -8.77 7.89 -4.12
C LEU A 219 -8.89 9.19 -4.94
N ARG A 220 -9.29 10.29 -4.30
CA ARG A 220 -9.36 11.65 -4.91
C ARG A 220 -8.26 12.57 -4.37
N GLU A 221 -7.80 12.34 -3.14
CA GLU A 221 -6.74 13.12 -2.49
C GLU A 221 -5.37 12.89 -3.13
N LEU A 222 -5.08 11.64 -3.50
CA LEU A 222 -3.78 11.23 -4.00
C LEU A 222 -3.90 10.75 -5.44
N GLU A 223 -2.98 11.20 -6.29
CA GLU A 223 -2.74 10.62 -7.60
C GLU A 223 -1.90 9.34 -7.40
N TYR A 224 -2.45 8.20 -7.85
CA TYR A 224 -1.70 6.95 -7.80
C TYR A 224 -0.44 7.10 -8.62
N HIS A 225 0.70 6.94 -7.95
CA HIS A 225 1.97 6.82 -8.62
C HIS A 225 2.83 5.79 -7.85
N PRO A 226 3.31 4.75 -8.54
CA PRO A 226 3.89 3.57 -7.89
C PRO A 226 5.29 3.76 -7.31
N VAL A 227 5.92 4.90 -7.60
CA VAL A 227 7.17 5.32 -6.94
C VAL A 227 6.86 6.11 -5.68
N GLU A 228 5.96 7.07 -5.80
CA GLU A 228 5.65 8.06 -4.78
C GLU A 228 4.31 8.68 -5.17
N ALA A 229 3.28 8.47 -4.34
CA ALA A 229 1.99 9.12 -4.53
C ALA A 229 2.12 10.63 -4.37
N LYS A 230 1.38 11.38 -5.18
CA LYS A 230 1.38 12.85 -5.13
C LYS A 230 0.00 13.35 -4.74
N TYR A 231 -0.06 14.37 -3.89
CA TYR A 231 -1.32 15.02 -3.60
C TYR A 231 -1.87 15.72 -4.85
N THR A 232 -3.16 15.53 -5.10
CA THR A 232 -3.89 16.32 -6.10
C THR A 232 -4.10 17.75 -5.58
N LYS A 233 -4.51 18.67 -6.47
CA LYS A 233 -4.88 20.03 -6.04
C LYS A 233 -6.00 20.01 -5.01
N HIS A 234 -7.02 19.18 -5.25
CA HIS A 234 -8.10 19.00 -4.30
C HIS A 234 -7.59 18.37 -3.01
N GLY A 235 -6.69 17.38 -3.09
CA GLY A 235 -6.14 16.71 -1.91
C GLY A 235 -5.46 17.69 -0.96
N ASN A 236 -4.63 18.59 -1.51
CA ASN A 236 -3.97 19.64 -0.73
C ASN A 236 -4.93 20.67 -0.11
N LEU A 237 -6.07 20.95 -0.74
CA LEU A 237 -6.98 22.03 -0.32
C LEU A 237 -8.15 21.55 0.55
N ILE A 238 -8.60 20.31 0.37
CA ILE A 238 -9.84 19.77 0.95
C ILE A 238 -9.55 18.56 1.85
N GLY A 239 -8.64 17.67 1.44
CA GLY A 239 -8.29 16.44 2.16
C GLY A 239 -9.30 15.29 1.99
N HIS A 240 -8.84 14.07 2.24
CA HIS A 240 -9.61 12.84 2.04
C HIS A 240 -10.87 12.75 2.92
N ILE A 241 -10.87 13.32 4.13
CA ILE A 241 -12.03 13.19 5.04
C ILE A 241 -13.30 13.78 4.41
N LEU A 242 -13.21 15.02 3.93
CA LEU A 242 -14.34 15.71 3.30
C LEU A 242 -14.67 15.07 1.95
N MET A 243 -13.66 14.72 1.15
CA MET A 243 -13.89 14.05 -0.14
C MET A 243 -14.52 12.67 0.00
N GLY A 244 -14.14 11.91 1.02
CA GLY A 244 -14.68 10.59 1.32
C GLY A 244 -16.14 10.68 1.72
N ARG A 245 -16.48 11.64 2.59
CA ARG A 245 -17.86 11.97 2.93
C ARG A 245 -18.66 12.37 1.69
N ASP A 246 -18.13 13.23 0.82
CA ASP A 246 -18.81 13.65 -0.40
C ASP A 246 -19.06 12.49 -1.37
N LEU A 247 -18.06 11.62 -1.57
CA LEU A 247 -18.18 10.39 -2.37
C LEU A 247 -19.29 9.48 -1.82
N VAL A 248 -19.33 9.27 -0.51
CA VAL A 248 -20.37 8.47 0.15
C VAL A 248 -21.75 9.08 -0.04
N ARG A 249 -21.90 10.40 0.11
CA ARG A 249 -23.18 11.10 -0.12
C ARG A 249 -23.63 11.02 -1.58
N GLU A 250 -22.71 11.16 -2.52
CA GLU A 250 -22.98 11.03 -3.96
C GLU A 250 -23.52 9.64 -4.29
N ALA A 251 -22.86 8.58 -3.81
CA ALA A 251 -23.30 7.21 -4.02
C ALA A 251 -24.63 6.90 -3.30
N ALA A 252 -24.83 7.38 -2.08
CA ALA A 252 -26.07 7.16 -1.33
C ALA A 252 -27.29 7.83 -2.00
N ARG A 253 -27.13 8.99 -2.65
CA ARG A 253 -28.21 9.67 -3.39
C ARG A 253 -28.72 8.88 -4.60
N ALA A 254 -27.90 7.97 -5.14
CA ALA A 254 -28.29 7.10 -6.24
C ALA A 254 -29.12 5.89 -5.78
N ILE A 255 -29.22 5.65 -4.47
CA ILE A 255 -29.97 4.55 -3.88
C ILE A 255 -31.35 5.06 -3.45
N ALA A 256 -32.41 4.45 -3.97
CA ALA A 256 -33.77 4.81 -3.60
C ALA A 256 -34.03 4.59 -2.11
N ASP A 257 -34.70 5.56 -1.48
CA ASP A 257 -35.14 5.51 -0.08
C ASP A 257 -34.01 5.21 0.94
N PHE A 258 -32.79 5.70 0.68
CA PHE A 258 -31.67 5.54 1.62
C PHE A 258 -32.01 6.21 2.98
N PRO A 259 -31.97 5.48 4.11
CA PRO A 259 -32.35 6.04 5.41
C PRO A 259 -31.44 7.20 5.84
N GLU A 260 -32.03 8.37 6.06
CA GLU A 260 -31.28 9.60 6.40
C GLU A 260 -30.44 9.45 7.67
N GLU A 261 -30.97 8.79 8.70
CA GLU A 261 -30.26 8.60 9.97
C GLU A 261 -29.05 7.68 9.81
N THR A 262 -29.17 6.60 9.03
CA THR A 262 -28.04 5.72 8.71
C THR A 262 -26.95 6.47 7.95
N LEU A 263 -27.33 7.30 6.98
CA LEU A 263 -26.37 8.13 6.24
C LEU A 263 -25.68 9.13 7.17
N LEU A 264 -26.44 9.79 8.05
CA LEU A 264 -25.89 10.75 9.02
C LEU A 264 -24.86 10.11 9.95
N LEU A 265 -25.16 8.93 10.49
CA LEU A 265 -24.23 8.19 11.36
C LEU A 265 -22.94 7.79 10.61
N LEU A 266 -23.08 7.32 9.36
CA LEU A 266 -21.94 6.96 8.52
C LEU A 266 -21.09 8.20 8.16
N GLU A 267 -21.73 9.31 7.76
CA GLU A 267 -21.05 10.58 7.51
C GLU A 267 -20.29 11.06 8.75
N HIS A 268 -20.92 10.99 9.93
CA HIS A 268 -20.28 11.42 11.18
C HIS A 268 -19.08 10.56 11.53
N ALA A 269 -19.19 9.23 11.38
CA ALA A 269 -18.07 8.32 11.62
C ALA A 269 -16.89 8.60 10.69
N ILE A 270 -17.14 8.84 9.40
CA ILE A 270 -16.10 9.25 8.44
C ILE A 270 -15.50 10.61 8.82
N LEU A 271 -16.32 11.61 9.17
CA LEU A 271 -15.81 12.93 9.54
C LEU A 271 -15.02 12.92 10.86
N ALA A 272 -15.29 11.97 11.75
CA ALA A 272 -14.73 11.97 13.09
C ALA A 272 -13.60 10.95 13.32
N HIS A 273 -13.24 10.13 12.33
CA HIS A 273 -12.32 8.99 12.55
C HIS A 273 -10.91 9.39 13.01
N HIS A 274 -10.42 10.59 12.65
CA HIS A 274 -9.17 11.13 13.20
C HIS A 274 -9.27 11.59 14.68
N GLY A 275 -10.46 11.59 15.28
CA GLY A 275 -10.68 11.84 16.71
C GLY A 275 -10.67 13.29 17.16
N LYS A 276 -9.63 14.04 16.77
CA LYS A 276 -9.40 15.43 17.22
C LYS A 276 -9.12 16.36 16.05
N ALA A 277 -9.49 17.63 16.22
CA ALA A 277 -9.16 18.69 15.26
C ALA A 277 -7.64 18.82 15.03
N GLU A 278 -6.84 18.61 16.09
CA GLU A 278 -5.37 18.59 16.02
C GLU A 278 -4.82 17.49 15.10
N TYR A 279 -5.58 16.42 14.92
CA TYR A 279 -5.25 15.32 14.00
C TYR A 279 -5.95 15.46 12.64
N GLY A 280 -6.65 16.58 12.41
CA GLY A 280 -7.33 16.86 11.13
C GLY A 280 -8.81 16.51 11.09
N ALA A 281 -9.41 15.98 12.16
CA ALA A 281 -10.85 15.68 12.19
C ALA A 281 -11.70 16.96 12.22
N PRO A 282 -12.67 17.17 11.31
CA PRO A 282 -13.62 18.27 11.41
C PRO A 282 -14.46 18.27 12.69
N LYS A 283 -14.73 17.08 13.25
CA LYS A 283 -15.49 16.89 14.49
C LYS A 283 -14.90 15.74 15.31
N ALA A 284 -15.12 15.79 16.62
CA ALA A 284 -14.82 14.65 17.50
C ALA A 284 -15.85 13.52 17.31
N PRO A 285 -15.52 12.26 17.64
CA PRO A 285 -16.47 11.17 17.64
C PRO A 285 -17.55 11.42 18.69
N MET A 286 -18.82 11.39 18.28
CA MET A 286 -19.99 11.74 19.11
C MET A 286 -21.07 10.65 19.07
N THR A 287 -20.75 9.51 18.45
CA THR A 287 -21.58 8.31 18.42
C THR A 287 -20.73 7.13 18.86
N LEU A 288 -21.35 6.06 19.36
CA LEU A 288 -20.62 4.86 19.76
C LEU A 288 -19.88 4.25 18.57
N GLU A 289 -20.52 4.28 17.39
CA GLU A 289 -19.96 3.78 16.15
C GLU A 289 -18.71 4.57 15.75
N ALA A 290 -18.79 5.90 15.73
CA ALA A 290 -17.65 6.77 15.40
C ALA A 290 -16.50 6.62 16.40
N LEU A 291 -16.81 6.41 17.68
CA LEU A 291 -15.80 6.21 18.72
C LEU A 291 -15.04 4.90 18.53
N ILE A 292 -15.74 3.82 18.16
CA ILE A 292 -15.11 2.53 17.84
C ILE A 292 -14.23 2.66 16.60
N VAL A 293 -14.71 3.30 15.53
CA VAL A 293 -13.95 3.50 14.29
C VAL A 293 -12.68 4.31 14.57
N HIS A 294 -12.80 5.41 15.30
CA HIS A 294 -11.64 6.24 15.67
C HIS A 294 -10.56 5.44 16.41
N TYR A 295 -10.94 4.71 17.47
CA TYR A 295 -9.95 3.96 18.24
C TYR A 295 -9.42 2.74 17.50
N ALA A 296 -10.21 2.13 16.60
CA ALA A 296 -9.72 1.06 15.75
C ALA A 296 -8.66 1.58 14.76
N ASP A 297 -8.89 2.76 14.16
CA ASP A 297 -7.93 3.43 13.28
C ASP A 297 -6.61 3.75 14.00
N GLU A 298 -6.73 4.45 15.13
CA GLU A 298 -5.58 4.90 15.91
C GLU A 298 -4.74 3.70 16.41
N LEU A 299 -5.41 2.61 16.83
CA LEU A 299 -4.75 1.40 17.27
C LEU A 299 -4.04 0.68 16.11
N ASP A 300 -4.72 0.50 14.97
CA ASP A 300 -4.16 -0.19 13.79
C ASP A 300 -2.89 0.52 13.30
N ALA A 301 -2.96 1.86 13.13
CA ALA A 301 -1.83 2.67 12.70
C ALA A 301 -0.63 2.56 13.65
N LYS A 302 -0.86 2.67 14.97
CA LYS A 302 0.21 2.61 15.98
C LYS A 302 0.82 1.21 16.10
N ILE A 303 0.01 0.16 16.06
CA ILE A 303 0.51 -1.22 16.10
C ILE A 303 1.31 -1.53 14.83
N ASN A 304 0.83 -1.12 13.65
CA ASN A 304 1.57 -1.24 12.40
C ASN A 304 2.95 -0.56 12.50
N ALA A 305 3.00 0.64 13.06
CA ALA A 305 4.25 1.38 13.28
C ALA A 305 5.30 0.58 14.05
N VAL A 306 4.89 0.05 15.20
CA VAL A 306 5.77 -0.69 16.09
C VAL A 306 6.15 -2.04 15.48
N ALA A 307 5.17 -2.76 14.92
CA ALA A 307 5.40 -4.06 14.31
C ALA A 307 6.40 -3.99 13.15
N ARG A 308 6.33 -2.96 12.30
CA ARG A 308 7.29 -2.78 11.19
C ARG A 308 8.72 -2.58 11.70
N GLU A 309 8.94 -1.88 12.80
CA GLU A 309 10.28 -1.78 13.41
C GLU A 309 10.76 -3.11 14.01
N PHE A 310 9.83 -3.92 14.52
CA PHE A 310 10.15 -5.23 15.09
C PHE A 310 10.56 -6.22 14.00
N LEU A 311 9.92 -6.14 12.82
CA LEU A 311 10.22 -6.99 11.66
C LEU A 311 11.54 -6.62 10.97
N ARG A 312 12.07 -5.41 11.17
CA ARG A 312 13.39 -5.03 10.68
C ARG A 312 14.49 -5.72 11.49
N PRO A 313 15.54 -6.26 10.84
CA PRO A 313 16.71 -6.77 11.54
C PRO A 313 17.28 -5.70 12.47
N SER A 314 17.47 -6.04 13.74
CA SER A 314 18.09 -5.12 14.71
C SER A 314 19.61 -5.12 14.50
N PRO A 315 20.23 -3.99 14.12
CA PRO A 315 21.69 -3.91 14.09
C PRO A 315 22.23 -4.27 15.48
N ASN A 316 23.21 -5.17 15.55
CA ASN A 316 23.85 -5.59 16.80
C ASN A 316 22.91 -6.18 17.88
N ASN A 317 21.73 -6.68 17.50
CA ASN A 317 20.71 -7.17 18.44
C ASN A 317 20.37 -6.15 19.54
N GLU A 318 20.22 -4.86 19.17
CA GLU A 318 19.81 -3.84 20.12
C GLU A 318 18.47 -4.22 20.80
N PRO A 319 18.35 -4.08 22.14
CA PRO A 319 17.17 -4.50 22.89
C PRO A 319 15.95 -3.60 22.69
N PHE A 320 16.12 -2.41 22.10
CA PHE A 320 15.05 -1.47 21.83
C PHE A 320 15.02 -1.08 20.36
N THR A 321 13.85 -0.65 19.87
CA THR A 321 13.73 0.03 18.58
C THR A 321 14.37 1.42 18.62
N ASP A 322 14.57 1.99 17.43
CA ASP A 322 14.70 3.44 17.28
C ASP A 322 13.42 4.16 17.76
N LYS A 323 13.49 5.50 17.86
CA LYS A 323 12.32 6.33 18.18
C LYS A 323 11.31 6.27 17.05
N ILE A 324 10.07 5.96 17.38
CA ILE A 324 8.98 5.84 16.40
C ILE A 324 8.07 7.07 16.52
N PHE A 325 8.09 7.93 15.50
CA PHE A 325 7.37 9.21 15.49
C PHE A 325 5.86 9.06 15.75
N ALA A 326 5.21 8.09 15.10
CA ALA A 326 3.77 7.86 15.17
C ALA A 326 3.24 7.46 16.57
N VAL A 327 4.14 7.12 17.50
CA VAL A 327 3.81 6.73 18.87
C VAL A 327 4.59 7.60 19.86
N ASP A 328 4.55 8.92 19.62
CA ASP A 328 5.09 9.94 20.51
C ASP A 328 6.63 9.86 20.68
N ASN A 329 7.33 9.47 19.61
CA ASN A 329 8.79 9.27 19.60
C ASN A 329 9.29 8.27 20.66
N ARG A 330 8.45 7.32 21.06
CA ARG A 330 8.80 6.26 22.01
C ARG A 330 9.71 5.21 21.37
N ARG A 331 10.54 4.58 22.21
CA ARG A 331 11.28 3.35 21.90
C ARG A 331 10.57 2.17 22.54
N PHE A 332 10.57 1.03 21.86
CA PHE A 332 9.87 -0.17 22.32
C PHE A 332 10.88 -1.28 22.59
N TYR A 333 10.73 -1.95 23.72
CA TYR A 333 11.54 -3.10 24.09
C TYR A 333 11.17 -4.31 23.22
N ARG A 334 12.17 -4.93 22.57
CA ARG A 334 11.97 -6.06 21.64
C ARG A 334 11.66 -7.38 22.33
N GLY A 335 11.80 -7.46 23.65
CA GLY A 335 11.66 -8.72 24.39
C GLY A 335 12.90 -9.61 24.26
N ILE A 336 12.75 -10.85 24.73
CA ILE A 336 13.77 -11.90 24.59
C ILE A 336 13.42 -12.67 23.31
N PRO A 337 14.32 -12.74 22.31
CA PRO A 337 14.08 -13.55 21.11
C PRO A 337 13.83 -15.01 21.51
N ILE A 338 12.76 -15.59 20.98
CA ILE A 338 12.56 -17.04 21.03
C ILE A 338 13.36 -17.59 19.85
N GLU A 339 14.34 -18.47 20.11
CA GLU A 339 14.96 -19.24 19.04
C GLU A 339 13.87 -20.06 18.36
N LEU A 340 13.59 -19.75 17.09
CA LEU A 340 12.73 -20.60 16.29
C LEU A 340 13.47 -21.92 16.08
N PRO A 341 12.82 -23.09 16.26
CA PRO A 341 13.46 -24.36 15.96
C PRO A 341 13.98 -24.33 14.52
N SER A 342 15.22 -24.74 14.33
CA SER A 342 15.81 -24.89 13.00
C SER A 342 14.93 -25.81 12.16
N ALA A 343 14.66 -25.44 10.91
CA ALA A 343 13.90 -26.27 9.96
C ALA A 343 14.56 -27.64 9.67
N GLU A 344 15.73 -27.93 10.27
CA GLU A 344 16.43 -29.21 10.22
C GLU A 344 15.97 -30.21 11.29
N ASP A 345 15.23 -29.78 12.33
CA ASP A 345 14.82 -30.65 13.44
C ASP A 345 13.61 -31.55 13.16
N ASP A 346 13.03 -31.47 11.94
CA ASP A 346 11.88 -32.28 11.49
C ASP A 346 12.25 -33.44 10.55
N LEU A 347 13.54 -33.74 10.35
CA LEU A 347 13.94 -34.97 9.65
C LEU A 347 13.90 -36.15 10.64
N PRO A 348 13.06 -37.19 10.42
CA PRO A 348 13.09 -38.37 11.25
C PRO A 348 14.48 -39.02 11.20
N PRO A 349 14.96 -39.62 12.30
CA PRO A 349 16.26 -40.29 12.30
C PRO A 349 16.27 -41.35 11.20
N SER A 350 17.27 -41.25 10.33
CA SER A 350 17.57 -42.26 9.32
C SER A 350 17.71 -43.61 10.02
N LEU A 351 16.81 -44.55 9.68
CA LEU A 351 16.86 -45.95 10.11
C LEU A 351 18.10 -46.67 9.56
#